data_AF-A0AAV0XGP3-F1
#
_entry.id   AF-A0AAV0XGP3-F1
#
_cell.length_a   1.000
_cell.length_b   1.000
_cell.length_c   1.000
_cell.angle_alpha   90.00
_cell.angle_beta   90.00
_cell.angle_gamma   90.00
#
_symmetry.space_group_name_H-M   'P 1'
#
loop_
_entity.id
_entity.type
_entity.pdbx_description
1 polymer ?
#
loop_
_entity_poly.entity_id
_entity_poly.type
_entity_poly.pdbx_seq_one_letter_code
_entity_poly.pdbx_strand_id
1 'polypeptide(L)'
;MQEQMEYRLTLDCLPKQIKLRLNEYCNIIRPNVGEIQRVRASGRCTFCDRSKDCKATKVCTNCARLICRDHIIETCPDCFEAS
;
A
#
# COMPACT_ATOMS: atom_id res chain seq x y z
N MET A 1 6.88 -7.91 -26.40
CA MET A 1 7.25 -7.49 -25.03
C MET A 1 6.20 -6.58 -24.41
N GLN A 2 5.71 -5.57 -25.13
CA GLN A 2 4.67 -4.65 -24.64
C GLN A 2 3.32 -5.34 -24.35
N GLU A 3 2.81 -6.20 -25.24
CA GLU A 3 1.58 -6.98 -24.99
C GLU A 3 1.63 -7.81 -23.71
N GLN A 4 2.78 -8.41 -23.39
CA GLN A 4 2.95 -9.17 -22.16
C GLN A 4 2.87 -8.28 -20.91
N MET A 5 3.36 -7.04 -20.99
CA MET A 5 3.27 -6.08 -19.89
C MET A 5 1.83 -5.58 -19.70
N GLU A 6 1.13 -5.30 -20.80
CA GLU A 6 -0.29 -4.92 -20.80
C GLU A 6 -1.18 -6.04 -20.23
N TYR A 7 -0.93 -7.30 -20.62
CA TYR A 7 -1.62 -8.45 -20.04
C TYR A 7 -1.39 -8.53 -18.52
N ARG A 8 -0.15 -8.37 -18.05
CA ARG A 8 0.16 -8.43 -16.60
C ARG A 8 -0.51 -7.31 -15.81
N LEU A 9 -0.77 -6.14 -16.41
CA LEU A 9 -1.52 -5.05 -15.77
C LEU A 9 -2.99 -5.41 -15.48
N THR A 10 -3.56 -6.37 -16.22
CA THR A 10 -4.93 -6.86 -15.98
C THR A 10 -5.04 -7.73 -14.72
N LEU A 11 -3.93 -8.22 -14.18
CA LEU A 11 -3.94 -9.08 -13.00
C LEU A 11 -4.21 -8.27 -11.72
N ASP A 12 -5.18 -8.73 -10.93
CA ASP A 12 -5.55 -8.11 -9.64
C ASP A 12 -4.56 -8.43 -8.52
N CYS A 13 -3.90 -9.59 -8.59
CA CYS A 13 -2.92 -10.02 -7.60
C CYS A 13 -1.56 -9.32 -7.75
N LEU A 14 -1.39 -8.47 -8.78
CA LEU A 14 -0.13 -7.81 -9.03
C LEU A 14 0.14 -6.75 -7.95
N PRO A 15 1.31 -6.80 -7.27
CA PRO A 15 1.65 -5.83 -6.24
C PRO A 15 1.61 -4.38 -6.75
N LYS A 16 1.11 -3.45 -5.92
CA LYS A 16 0.93 -2.02 -6.29
C LYS A 16 2.20 -1.40 -6.88
N GLN A 17 3.36 -1.61 -6.26
CA GLN A 17 4.64 -1.07 -6.75
C GLN A 17 5.06 -1.63 -8.12
N ILE A 18 4.73 -2.88 -8.42
CA ILE A 18 5.01 -3.48 -9.73
C ILE A 18 4.02 -2.94 -10.76
N LYS A 19 2.74 -2.82 -10.39
CA LYS A 19 1.71 -2.23 -11.25
C LYS A 19 2.05 -0.78 -11.61
N LEU A 20 2.54 0.03 -10.67
CA LEU A 20 3.01 1.40 -10.93
C LEU A 20 4.14 1.43 -11.96
N ARG A 21 5.23 0.68 -11.72
CA ARG A 21 6.37 0.61 -12.66
C ARG A 21 5.97 0.11 -14.05
N LEU A 22 5.08 -0.88 -14.15
CA LEU A 22 4.59 -1.34 -15.46
C LEU A 22 3.78 -0.28 -16.21
N ASN A 23 2.98 0.54 -15.51
CA ASN A 23 2.26 1.64 -16.16
C ASN A 23 3.25 2.69 -16.71
N GLU A 24 4.34 2.98 -15.98
CA GLU A 24 5.41 3.87 -16.45
C GLU A 24 6.08 3.33 -17.72
N TYR A 25 6.45 2.04 -17.74
CA TYR A 25 7.07 1.42 -18.92
C TYR A 25 6.14 1.35 -20.14
N CYS A 26 4.82 1.20 -19.93
CA CYS A 26 3.85 1.18 -21.02
C CYS A 26 3.37 2.58 -21.45
N ASN A 27 3.93 3.68 -20.90
CA ASN A 27 3.50 5.06 -21.13
C ASN A 27 1.98 5.27 -20.96
N ILE A 28 1.34 4.49 -20.08
CA ILE A 28 -0.09 4.64 -19.81
C ILE A 28 -0.25 5.83 -18.85
N ILE A 29 -0.37 7.03 -19.41
CA ILE A 29 -0.75 8.22 -18.65
C ILE A 29 -2.21 8.07 -18.28
N ARG A 30 -2.48 7.51 -17.09
CA ARG A 30 -3.81 7.66 -16.51
C ARG A 30 -3.93 9.12 -16.08
N PRO A 31 -4.96 9.87 -16.52
CA PRO A 31 -5.21 11.17 -15.93
C PRO A 31 -5.27 10.97 -14.42
N ASN A 32 -4.57 11.82 -13.66
CA ASN A 32 -4.69 11.89 -12.22
C ASN A 32 -6.15 12.23 -11.89
N VAL A 33 -7.02 11.22 -11.90
CA VAL A 33 -8.36 11.32 -11.34
C VAL A 33 -8.08 11.49 -9.86
N GLY A 34 -8.12 12.75 -9.41
CA GLY A 34 -7.69 13.19 -8.09
C GLY A 34 -8.01 12.12 -7.08
N GLU A 35 -6.97 11.51 -6.51
CA GLU A 35 -7.11 10.43 -5.55
C GLU A 35 -7.93 11.01 -4.40
N ILE A 36 -9.24 10.73 -4.39
CA ILE A 36 -10.01 10.83 -3.16
C ILE A 36 -9.32 9.81 -2.26
N GLN A 37 -8.46 10.32 -1.38
CA GLN A 37 -7.75 9.55 -0.38
C GLN A 37 -8.82 8.99 0.54
N ARG A 38 -9.43 7.87 0.13
CA ARG A 38 -10.35 7.13 0.97
C ARG A 38 -9.48 6.67 2.13
N VAL A 39 -9.55 7.39 3.24
CA VAL A 39 -8.96 7.05 4.55
C VAL A 39 -9.67 5.83 5.15
N ARG A 40 -10.11 4.89 4.31
CA ARG A 40 -10.45 3.53 4.72
C ARG A 40 -9.17 2.75 4.55
N ALA A 41 -8.41 2.69 5.63
CA ALA A 41 -7.20 1.90 5.76
C ALA A 41 -7.51 0.40 5.63
N SER A 42 -7.86 -0.06 4.43
CA SER A 42 -7.97 -1.48 4.13
C SER A 42 -6.62 -1.95 3.62
N GLY A 43 -5.91 -2.72 4.44
CA GLY A 43 -4.63 -3.29 4.07
C GLY A 43 -4.07 -4.13 5.21
N ARG A 44 -2.80 -4.49 5.11
CA ARG A 44 -2.09 -5.27 6.12
C ARG A 44 -1.28 -4.37 7.01
N CYS A 45 -1.07 -4.80 8.24
CA CYS A 45 -0.15 -4.12 9.13
C CYS A 45 1.25 -4.11 8.50
N THR A 46 1.91 -2.96 8.52
CA THR A 46 3.27 -2.79 8.02
C THR A 46 4.32 -3.46 8.92
N PHE A 47 3.99 -3.70 10.18
CA PHE A 47 4.90 -4.23 11.21
C PHE A 47 4.70 -5.72 11.47
N CYS A 48 3.58 -6.31 11.04
CA CYS A 48 3.41 -7.75 11.09
C CYS A 48 4.27 -8.42 10.03
N ASP A 49 4.80 -9.60 10.37
CA ASP A 49 5.31 -10.51 9.36
C ASP A 49 4.22 -10.78 8.30
N ARG A 50 4.65 -10.77 7.04
CA ARG A 50 3.81 -10.98 5.88
C ARG A 50 3.11 -12.35 5.90
N SER A 51 3.72 -13.34 6.57
CA SER A 51 3.14 -14.68 6.76
C SER A 51 1.85 -14.66 7.59
N LYS A 52 1.72 -13.72 8.54
CA LYS A 52 0.58 -13.63 9.46
C LYS A 52 -0.67 -12.98 8.85
N ASP A 53 -0.50 -12.28 7.72
CA ASP A 53 -1.56 -11.59 6.97
C ASP A 53 -2.49 -10.70 7.83
N CYS A 54 -1.95 -10.11 8.91
CA CYS A 54 -2.76 -9.36 9.87
C CYS A 54 -3.35 -8.10 9.23
N LYS A 55 -4.67 -7.96 9.30
CA LYS A 55 -5.37 -6.76 8.81
C LYS A 55 -5.04 -5.54 9.66
N ALA A 56 -4.75 -4.44 9.00
CA ALA A 56 -4.63 -3.14 9.64
C ALA A 56 -6.01 -2.62 10.03
N THR A 57 -6.10 -2.02 11.20
CA THR A 57 -7.34 -1.43 11.74
C THR A 57 -7.23 0.08 11.90
N LYS A 58 -6.00 0.61 11.94
CA LYS A 58 -5.70 2.02 12.17
C LYS A 58 -4.51 2.48 11.32
N VAL A 59 -4.29 3.78 11.32
CA VAL A 59 -3.22 4.48 10.61
C VAL A 59 -2.40 5.25 11.63
N CYS A 60 -1.07 5.20 11.53
CA CYS A 60 -0.17 6.03 12.35
C CYS A 60 -0.48 7.52 12.15
N THR A 61 -0.65 8.29 13.21
CA THR A 61 -0.90 9.73 13.14
C THR A 61 0.29 10.52 12.60
N ASN A 62 1.52 10.02 12.80
CA ASN A 62 2.74 10.71 12.42
C ASN A 62 3.23 10.39 10.99
N CYS A 63 3.07 9.15 10.53
CA CYS A 63 3.65 8.68 9.26
C CYS A 63 2.66 8.01 8.31
N ALA A 64 1.38 7.99 8.66
CA ALA A 64 0.29 7.41 7.86
C ALA A 64 0.44 5.91 7.49
N ARG A 65 1.32 5.16 8.16
CA ARG A 65 1.47 3.70 7.95
C ARG A 65 0.31 2.91 8.55
N LEU A 66 0.04 1.75 7.95
CA LEU A 66 -1.05 0.85 8.35
C LEU A 66 -0.65 -0.02 9.55
N ILE A 67 -1.45 0.01 10.61
CA ILE A 67 -1.15 -0.69 11.87
C ILE A 67 -2.33 -1.60 12.29
N CYS A 68 -2.04 -2.82 12.75
CA CYS A 68 -3.01 -3.67 13.44
C CYS A 68 -3.17 -3.20 14.89
N ARG A 69 -4.11 -3.81 15.64
CA ARG A 69 -4.33 -3.48 17.06
C ARG A 69 -3.13 -3.82 17.95
N ASP A 70 -2.34 -4.81 17.56
CA ASP A 70 -1.22 -5.31 18.37
C ASP A 70 0.02 -4.43 18.25
N HIS A 71 0.22 -3.74 17.11
CA HIS A 71 1.41 -2.92 16.85
C HIS A 71 1.23 -1.42 17.20
N ILE A 72 0.50 -1.17 18.30
CA ILE A 72 0.20 0.14 18.90
C ILE A 72 -0.94 0.93 18.20
N ILE A 73 -1.69 1.67 19.03
CA ILE A 73 -3.02 2.21 18.74
C ILE A 73 -2.98 3.58 18.03
N GLU A 74 -1.96 4.41 18.29
CA GLU A 74 -1.90 5.80 17.78
C GLU A 74 -0.60 6.12 17.01
N THR A 75 0.53 5.64 17.51
CA THR A 75 1.86 5.91 16.95
C THR A 75 2.55 4.59 16.63
N CYS A 76 3.13 4.44 15.44
CA CYS A 76 3.80 3.19 15.08
C CYS A 76 5.14 3.02 15.83
N PRO A 77 5.68 1.78 15.94
CA PRO A 77 6.95 1.51 16.62
C PRO A 77 8.08 2.46 16.20
N ASP A 78 8.29 2.63 14.88
CA ASP A 78 9.33 3.54 14.36
C ASP A 78 9.16 5.00 14.81
N CYS A 79 7.93 5.50 14.93
CA CYS A 79 7.69 6.87 15.35
C CYS A 79 7.71 7.02 16.88
N PHE A 80 7.47 5.94 17.61
CA PHE A 80 7.59 5.90 19.07
C PHE A 80 9.07 5.90 19.49
N GLU A 81 9.91 5.09 18.85
CA GLU A 81 11.36 5.01 19.17
C GLU A 81 12.14 6.28 18.77
N ALA A 82 11.59 7.10 17.87
CA ALA A 82 12.20 8.37 17.44
C ALA A 82 11.88 9.56 18.36
N SER A 83 11.07 9.37 19.41
CA SER A 83 10.65 10.40 20.38
C SER A 83 11.49 10.32 21.66
#